data_AF-A0A4Y7JZ92-F1
#
_entry.id   AF-A0A4Y7JZ92-F1
#
_cell.length_a   1.000
_cell.length_b   1.000
_cell.length_c   1.000
_cell.angle_alpha   90.00
_cell.angle_beta   90.00
_cell.angle_gamma   90.00
#
_symmetry.space_group_name_H-M   'P 1'
#
loop_
_entity.id
_entity.type
_entity.pdbx_description
1 polymer ?
#
loop_
_entity_poly.entity_id
_entity_poly.type
_entity_poly.pdbx_seq_one_letter_code
_entity_poly.pdbx_strand_id
1 'polypeptide(L)'
;MQSLPSPSCGRVCAIRQMTKQEHGFPVESTWPEFKLSSMLLSDTVRKFHESIDNEWDFLQRSACQTAAGRALWKHVIHDPVADVLAGEKYLTSLHEKMKKDHLNNAREISGVILAVRTLWFDSKIEAALKSFNGEDTQVVLLGAGMDARAYRLSCLKESKVFEVDFPKLLQMKAALLQLAMSSTNEYEKLAVMAKSLVRVAADIRDDDWLEKLKKSGYLPERNTVWVLEGILYYLSHQQAMQVLNIIAANCNLTHTVLLADFMNKSSTTLSQSNFQFYSDWPDHLLPSLGFSDVKLSQIGDPDAHFGFMHDPFNLFNRLRKLPRSIQTNPDDNKPCCRLYLVSASGSPDQTID
;
A
#
# COMPACT_ATOMS: atom_id res chain seq x y z
N MET A 1 -30.31 -51.72 18.13
CA MET A 1 -31.77 -51.51 18.14
C MET A 1 -32.13 -50.65 19.33
N GLN A 2 -32.43 -49.37 19.11
CA GLN A 2 -33.39 -48.57 19.87
C GLN A 2 -33.53 -47.24 19.11
N SER A 3 -34.64 -47.13 18.40
CA SER A 3 -35.05 -46.03 17.52
C SER A 3 -35.76 -44.95 18.34
N LEU A 4 -35.29 -43.71 18.25
CA LEU A 4 -35.98 -42.52 18.77
C LEU A 4 -36.93 -41.94 17.70
N PRO A 5 -38.12 -41.42 18.09
CA PRO A 5 -39.09 -40.89 17.15
C PRO A 5 -38.86 -39.39 16.85
N SER A 6 -39.30 -39.00 15.66
CA SER A 6 -39.33 -37.66 15.07
C SER A 6 -40.25 -36.69 15.81
N PRO A 7 -40.06 -35.36 15.63
CA PRO A 7 -41.17 -34.41 15.76
C PRO A 7 -41.51 -33.72 14.43
N SER A 8 -42.82 -33.63 14.23
CA SER A 8 -43.58 -33.08 13.12
C SER A 8 -43.63 -31.55 13.08
N CYS A 9 -43.80 -31.05 11.86
CA CYS A 9 -44.12 -29.67 11.46
C CYS A 9 -45.53 -29.22 11.92
N GLY A 10 -45.71 -27.92 12.24
CA GLY A 10 -47.06 -27.33 12.39
C GLY A 10 -47.14 -25.92 13.00
N ARG A 11 -46.93 -24.89 12.16
CA ARG A 11 -47.37 -23.46 12.16
C ARG A 11 -48.18 -22.93 13.37
N VAL A 12 -47.93 -21.66 13.76
CA VAL A 12 -48.87 -20.51 13.62
C VAL A 12 -48.10 -19.17 13.72
N CYS A 13 -48.53 -18.24 12.88
CA CYS A 13 -48.09 -16.88 12.61
C CYS A 13 -48.37 -15.90 13.77
N ALA A 14 -47.47 -14.96 14.06
CA ALA A 14 -47.78 -13.74 14.81
C ALA A 14 -47.00 -12.55 14.22
N ILE A 15 -47.69 -11.81 13.38
CA ILE A 15 -47.29 -10.52 12.81
C ILE A 15 -47.34 -9.48 13.94
N ARG A 16 -46.19 -8.89 14.31
CA ARG A 16 -46.15 -7.71 15.16
C ARG A 16 -45.97 -6.47 14.27
N GLN A 17 -47.03 -5.67 14.20
CA GLN A 17 -47.02 -4.32 13.65
C GLN A 17 -46.01 -3.47 14.44
N MET A 18 -44.99 -2.94 13.77
CA MET A 18 -44.20 -1.82 14.28
C MET A 18 -44.74 -0.54 13.65
N THR A 19 -45.29 0.30 14.52
CA THR A 19 -45.83 1.62 14.25
C THR A 19 -44.78 2.56 13.67
N LYS A 20 -45.19 3.32 12.64
CA LYS A 20 -44.47 4.47 12.09
C LYS A 20 -44.25 5.51 13.19
N GLN A 21 -42.99 5.88 13.44
CA GLN A 21 -42.64 7.17 14.01
C GLN A 21 -41.90 7.96 12.94
N GLU A 22 -42.57 8.99 12.43
CA GLU A 22 -42.01 10.03 11.60
C GLU A 22 -41.34 11.11 12.48
N HIS A 23 -40.27 11.67 11.92
CA HIS A 23 -39.67 12.98 12.19
C HIS A 23 -38.70 13.15 13.36
N GLY A 24 -37.42 13.07 12.96
CA GLY A 24 -36.29 13.70 13.61
C GLY A 24 -35.00 13.31 12.88
N PHE A 25 -34.73 13.90 11.71
CA PHE A 25 -33.37 13.81 11.14
C PHE A 25 -32.42 14.47 12.14
N PRO A 26 -31.33 13.81 12.59
CA PRO A 26 -30.29 14.52 13.30
C PRO A 26 -29.64 15.49 12.31
N VAL A 27 -29.94 16.77 12.48
CA VAL A 27 -29.16 17.87 11.92
C VAL A 27 -27.78 17.83 12.59
N GLU A 28 -26.75 17.98 11.74
CA GLU A 28 -25.31 17.95 12.02
C GLU A 28 -24.68 16.57 12.25
N SER A 29 -24.32 15.88 11.16
CA SER A 29 -23.20 14.93 11.22
C SER A 29 -21.91 15.74 11.42
N THR A 30 -21.55 16.02 12.67
CA THR A 30 -20.29 16.69 12.98
C THR A 30 -19.14 15.80 12.53
N TRP A 31 -18.41 16.19 11.48
CA TRP A 31 -17.16 15.54 11.11
C TRP A 31 -16.19 15.63 12.31
N PRO A 32 -15.51 14.54 12.69
CA PRO A 32 -14.66 14.53 13.88
C PRO A 32 -13.64 15.66 13.89
N GLU A 33 -13.39 16.23 15.06
CA GLU A 33 -12.36 17.26 15.23
C GLU A 33 -10.98 16.66 14.92
N PHE A 34 -10.22 17.35 14.07
CA PHE A 34 -8.88 16.95 13.71
C PHE A 34 -7.89 17.36 14.80
N LYS A 35 -7.40 16.39 15.55
CA LYS A 35 -6.40 16.60 16.59
C LYS A 35 -5.06 16.00 16.18
N LEU A 36 -4.04 16.86 16.08
CA LEU A 36 -2.65 16.46 15.87
C LEU A 36 -2.10 15.82 17.14
N SER A 37 -1.20 14.84 16.98
CA SER A 37 -0.43 14.28 18.10
C SER A 37 0.48 15.35 18.70
N SER A 38 0.73 15.29 20.02
CA SER A 38 1.57 16.29 20.67
C SER A 38 3.02 16.23 20.17
N MET A 39 3.46 15.07 19.68
CA MET A 39 4.76 14.93 19.03
C MET A 39 4.90 15.78 17.76
N LEU A 40 3.85 15.85 16.92
CA LEU A 40 3.83 16.74 15.74
C LEU A 40 3.94 18.22 16.14
N LEU A 41 3.53 18.56 17.37
CA LEU A 41 3.66 19.90 17.92
C LEU A 41 5.06 20.21 18.46
N SER A 42 6.00 19.26 18.48
CA SER A 42 7.37 19.54 18.91
C SER A 42 8.15 20.35 17.86
N ASP A 43 8.93 21.33 18.30
CA ASP A 43 9.74 22.19 17.41
C ASP A 43 10.71 21.38 16.54
N THR A 44 11.24 20.28 17.05
CA THR A 44 12.15 19.41 16.31
C THR A 44 11.46 18.74 15.12
N VAL A 45 10.28 18.14 15.34
CA VAL A 45 9.53 17.47 14.26
C VAL A 45 9.06 18.50 13.22
N ARG A 46 8.62 19.69 13.65
CA ARG A 46 8.26 20.77 12.73
C ARG A 46 9.43 21.20 11.86
N LYS A 47 10.62 21.41 12.42
CA LYS A 47 11.83 21.75 11.66
C LYS A 47 12.23 20.69 10.64
N PHE A 48 12.08 19.41 10.98
CA PHE A 48 12.30 18.32 10.03
C PHE A 48 11.33 18.38 8.85
N HIS A 49 10.04 18.59 9.12
CA HIS A 49 9.03 18.73 8.06
C HIS A 49 9.17 20.03 7.25
N GLU A 50 9.64 21.12 7.85
CA GLU A 50 10.03 22.34 7.13
C GLU A 50 11.20 22.07 6.16
N SER A 51 12.23 21.34 6.59
CA SER A 51 13.34 20.93 5.73
C SER A 51 12.88 20.00 4.59
N ILE A 52 11.99 19.04 4.87
CA ILE A 52 11.35 18.21 3.84
C ILE A 52 10.65 19.11 2.82
N ASP A 53 9.81 20.04 3.28
CA ASP A 53 9.02 20.86 2.38
C ASP A 53 9.85 21.77 1.47
N ASN A 54 10.94 22.33 2.02
CA ASN A 54 11.81 23.26 1.32
C ASN A 54 12.80 22.57 0.38
N GLU A 55 13.30 21.38 0.76
CA GLU A 55 14.46 20.79 0.10
C GLU A 55 14.14 19.53 -0.72
N TRP A 56 12.98 18.89 -0.50
CA TRP A 56 12.61 17.68 -1.24
C TRP A 56 11.84 18.03 -2.51
N ASP A 57 12.06 17.26 -3.56
CA ASP A 57 11.28 17.39 -4.79
C ASP A 57 9.84 16.83 -4.61
N PHE A 58 9.05 16.86 -5.69
CA PHE A 58 7.69 16.32 -5.65
C PHE A 58 7.65 14.81 -5.36
N LEU A 59 8.55 14.04 -5.96
CA LEU A 59 8.59 12.58 -5.81
C LEU A 59 8.86 12.21 -4.35
N GLN A 60 9.89 12.80 -3.76
CA GLN A 60 10.25 12.56 -2.36
C GLN A 60 9.13 12.98 -1.39
N ARG A 61 8.48 14.13 -1.63
CA ARG A 61 7.34 14.59 -0.80
C ARG A 61 6.09 13.72 -0.92
N SER A 62 5.93 12.98 -2.01
CA SER A 62 4.82 12.01 -2.14
C SER A 62 4.87 10.94 -1.04
N ALA A 63 6.06 10.61 -0.51
CA ALA A 63 6.20 9.69 0.62
C ALA A 63 5.42 10.16 1.86
N CYS A 64 5.48 11.46 2.19
CA CYS A 64 4.73 12.05 3.31
C CYS A 64 3.21 12.06 3.04
N GLN A 65 2.81 12.28 1.79
CA GLN A 65 1.40 12.20 1.38
C GLN A 65 0.82 10.79 1.59
N THR A 66 1.59 9.75 1.23
CA THR A 66 1.15 8.36 1.44
C THR A 66 1.07 8.01 2.92
N ALA A 67 2.01 8.49 3.75
CA ALA A 67 1.97 8.35 5.20
C ALA A 67 0.72 9.04 5.80
N ALA A 68 0.34 10.22 5.30
CA ALA A 68 -0.88 10.91 5.74
C ALA A 68 -2.13 10.06 5.48
N GLY A 69 -2.18 9.38 4.33
CA GLY A 69 -3.23 8.41 4.02
C GLY A 69 -3.33 7.31 5.06
N ARG A 70 -2.19 6.72 5.44
CA ARG A 70 -2.15 5.66 6.47
C ARG A 70 -2.58 6.18 7.85
N ALA A 71 -2.12 7.37 8.23
CA ALA A 71 -2.45 8.00 9.51
C ALA A 71 -3.94 8.35 9.65
N LEU A 72 -4.57 8.87 8.59
CA LEU A 72 -5.98 9.27 8.63
C LEU A 72 -6.95 8.09 8.45
N TRP A 73 -6.50 7.02 7.79
CA TRP A 73 -7.23 5.75 7.71
C TRP A 73 -6.87 4.78 8.86
N LYS A 74 -6.49 5.32 10.04
CA LYS A 74 -6.06 4.55 11.22
C LYS A 74 -7.07 3.56 11.80
N HIS A 75 -8.35 3.71 11.46
CA HIS A 75 -9.41 2.77 11.88
C HIS A 75 -9.27 1.39 11.21
N VAL A 76 -8.50 1.31 10.12
CA VAL A 76 -8.24 0.08 9.35
C VAL A 76 -6.76 -0.20 9.14
N ILE A 77 -5.92 0.85 9.08
CA ILE A 77 -4.46 0.71 8.96
C ILE A 77 -3.84 1.00 10.31
N HIS A 78 -3.27 -0.03 10.93
CA HIS A 78 -2.51 0.14 12.17
C HIS A 78 -1.06 0.46 11.85
N ASP A 79 -0.79 1.72 11.51
CA ASP A 79 0.56 2.27 11.35
C ASP A 79 0.81 3.30 12.47
N PRO A 80 1.51 2.91 13.55
CA PRO A 80 1.62 3.72 14.76
C PRO A 80 2.46 4.99 14.56
N VAL A 81 3.23 5.09 13.47
CA VAL A 81 4.13 6.21 13.19
C VAL A 81 3.78 6.96 11.91
N ALA A 82 2.68 6.61 11.26
CA ALA A 82 2.29 7.25 10.00
C ALA A 82 2.07 8.76 10.16
N ASP A 83 1.59 9.23 11.31
CA ASP A 83 1.30 10.65 11.55
C ASP A 83 2.59 11.48 11.63
N VAL A 84 3.58 11.06 12.43
CA VAL A 84 4.89 11.73 12.52
C VAL A 84 5.66 11.67 11.21
N LEU A 85 5.55 10.58 10.46
CA LEU A 85 6.17 10.45 9.13
C LEU A 85 5.45 11.31 8.07
N ALA A 86 4.15 11.54 8.24
CA ALA A 86 3.37 12.39 7.35
C ALA A 86 3.63 13.87 7.58
N GLY A 87 3.72 14.31 8.83
CA GLY A 87 3.81 15.71 9.18
C GLY A 87 2.48 16.47 9.08
N GLU A 88 2.37 17.57 9.82
CA GLU A 88 1.15 18.36 9.96
C GLU A 88 0.56 18.78 8.61
N LYS A 89 1.38 19.33 7.72
CA LYS A 89 0.91 19.85 6.42
C LYS A 89 0.14 18.82 5.60
N TYR A 90 0.68 17.61 5.47
CA TYR A 90 0.08 16.57 4.65
C TYR A 90 -1.14 15.93 5.33
N LEU A 91 -1.10 15.80 6.66
CA LEU A 91 -2.26 15.37 7.44
C LEU A 91 -3.41 16.37 7.32
N THR A 92 -3.17 17.65 7.57
CA THR A 92 -4.20 18.71 7.46
C THR A 92 -4.75 18.78 6.02
N SER A 93 -3.89 18.71 5.01
CA SER A 93 -4.34 18.74 3.61
C SER A 93 -5.25 17.58 3.25
N LEU A 94 -4.92 16.35 3.67
CA LEU A 94 -5.77 15.20 3.39
C LEU A 94 -7.04 15.20 4.26
N HIS A 95 -6.94 15.61 5.52
CA HIS A 95 -8.08 15.76 6.42
C HIS A 95 -9.14 16.69 5.84
N GLU A 96 -8.74 17.88 5.35
CA GLU A 96 -9.68 18.82 4.74
C GLU A 96 -10.34 18.27 3.47
N LYS A 97 -9.62 17.46 2.68
CA LYS A 97 -10.21 16.74 1.53
C LYS A 97 -11.25 15.73 2.00
N MET A 98 -10.92 14.89 2.99
CA MET A 98 -11.86 13.90 3.54
C MET A 98 -13.12 14.56 4.12
N LYS A 99 -12.94 15.65 4.86
CA LYS A 99 -14.05 16.47 5.38
C LYS A 99 -14.91 17.02 4.26
N LYS A 100 -14.30 17.56 3.20
CA LYS A 100 -15.03 18.05 2.02
C LYS A 100 -15.79 16.93 1.30
N ASP A 101 -15.19 15.75 1.17
CA ASP A 101 -15.84 14.60 0.53
C ASP A 101 -17.08 14.16 1.34
N HIS A 102 -16.95 14.10 2.66
CA HIS A 102 -18.06 13.80 3.57
C HIS A 102 -19.19 14.83 3.48
N LEU A 103 -18.86 16.12 3.58
CA LEU A 103 -19.84 17.21 3.52
C LEU A 103 -20.57 17.26 2.17
N ASN A 104 -19.93 16.83 1.09
CA ASN A 104 -20.52 16.77 -0.25
C ASN A 104 -21.18 15.42 -0.57
N ASN A 105 -21.27 14.48 0.38
CA ASN A 105 -21.76 13.12 0.16
C ASN A 105 -21.08 12.44 -1.04
N ALA A 106 -19.76 12.56 -1.13
CA ALA A 106 -18.98 11.89 -2.16
C ALA A 106 -19.15 10.36 -2.07
N ARG A 107 -19.11 9.68 -3.21
CA ARG A 107 -19.25 8.22 -3.29
C ARG A 107 -18.04 7.45 -2.75
N GLU A 108 -16.93 8.17 -2.58
CA GLU A 108 -15.72 7.68 -1.96
C GLU A 108 -15.05 8.80 -1.16
N ILE A 109 -14.38 8.45 -0.06
CA ILE A 109 -13.62 9.37 0.77
C ILE A 109 -12.16 9.37 0.32
N SER A 110 -11.55 10.56 0.24
CA SER A 110 -10.13 10.73 -0.06
C SER A 110 -9.23 9.82 0.78
N GLY A 111 -8.24 9.22 0.13
CA GLY A 111 -7.29 8.30 0.76
C GLY A 111 -7.72 6.82 0.76
N VAL A 112 -8.96 6.47 0.36
CA VAL A 112 -9.38 5.06 0.29
C VAL A 112 -8.48 4.21 -0.61
N ILE A 113 -7.96 4.79 -1.70
CA ILE A 113 -6.97 4.15 -2.59
C ILE A 113 -5.69 3.78 -1.84
N LEU A 114 -5.19 4.66 -0.97
CA LEU A 114 -4.00 4.42 -0.16
C LEU A 114 -4.27 3.36 0.90
N ALA A 115 -5.48 3.35 1.46
CA ALA A 115 -5.88 2.36 2.45
C ALA A 115 -5.96 0.95 1.86
N VAL A 116 -6.70 0.78 0.76
CA VAL A 116 -6.79 -0.49 0.05
C VAL A 116 -5.40 -0.95 -0.40
N ARG A 117 -4.59 -0.06 -0.97
CA ARG A 117 -3.23 -0.40 -1.41
C ARG A 117 -2.37 -0.89 -0.25
N THR A 118 -2.35 -0.15 0.87
CA THR A 118 -1.56 -0.54 2.06
C THR A 118 -1.95 -1.93 2.55
N LEU A 119 -3.25 -2.18 2.74
CA LEU A 119 -3.77 -3.46 3.24
C LEU A 119 -3.53 -4.61 2.26
N TRP A 120 -3.65 -4.35 0.95
CA TRP A 120 -3.35 -5.33 -0.07
C TRP A 120 -1.88 -5.78 0.03
N PHE A 121 -0.94 -4.82 -0.01
CA PHE A 121 0.48 -5.13 0.12
C PHE A 121 0.80 -5.84 1.43
N ASP A 122 0.25 -5.40 2.56
CA ASP A 122 0.44 -6.07 3.86
C ASP A 122 -0.01 -7.53 3.81
N SER A 123 -1.21 -7.79 3.27
CA SER A 123 -1.75 -9.16 3.17
C SER A 123 -0.92 -10.03 2.23
N LYS A 124 -0.40 -9.48 1.12
CA LYS A 124 0.39 -10.24 0.15
C LYS A 124 1.80 -10.49 0.63
N ILE A 125 2.41 -9.57 1.40
CA ILE A 125 3.69 -9.80 2.08
C ILE A 125 3.52 -10.97 3.05
N GLU A 126 2.50 -10.96 3.90
CA GLU A 126 2.24 -12.04 4.84
C GLU A 126 2.01 -13.39 4.13
N ALA A 127 1.20 -13.39 3.06
CA ALA A 127 0.94 -14.60 2.27
C ALA A 127 2.20 -15.15 1.59
N ALA A 128 3.01 -14.28 0.99
CA ALA A 128 4.27 -14.65 0.35
C ALA A 128 5.26 -15.26 1.36
N LEU A 129 5.42 -14.62 2.52
CA LEU A 129 6.30 -15.13 3.58
C LEU A 129 5.85 -16.49 4.11
N LYS A 130 4.53 -16.72 4.27
CA LYS A 130 3.99 -18.03 4.63
C LYS A 130 4.30 -19.10 3.58
N SER A 131 4.37 -18.74 2.30
CA SER A 131 4.64 -19.70 1.21
C SER A 131 6.09 -20.18 1.14
N PHE A 132 7.04 -19.45 1.73
CA PHE A 132 8.47 -19.78 1.64
C PHE A 132 8.91 -20.98 2.50
N ASN A 133 8.06 -21.49 3.42
CA ASN A 133 8.29 -22.69 4.24
C ASN A 133 9.69 -22.78 4.91
N GLY A 134 10.33 -21.65 5.22
CA GLY A 134 11.69 -21.60 5.73
C GLY A 134 11.96 -20.38 6.59
N GLU A 135 13.00 -20.48 7.40
CA GLU A 135 13.55 -19.37 8.17
C GLU A 135 14.41 -18.48 7.25
N ASP A 136 14.78 -17.28 7.71
CA ASP A 136 15.81 -16.46 7.05
C ASP A 136 15.44 -15.81 5.70
N THR A 137 14.15 -15.58 5.48
CA THR A 137 13.58 -14.91 4.30
C THR A 137 13.95 -13.43 4.21
N GLN A 138 13.90 -12.86 3.01
CA GLN A 138 14.23 -11.46 2.78
C GLN A 138 13.01 -10.69 2.26
N VAL A 139 12.88 -9.43 2.68
CA VAL A 139 11.92 -8.49 2.12
C VAL A 139 12.66 -7.23 1.69
N VAL A 140 12.54 -6.86 0.42
CA VAL A 140 13.19 -5.67 -0.13
C VAL A 140 12.11 -4.65 -0.49
N LEU A 141 12.11 -3.52 0.21
CA LEU A 141 11.26 -2.37 -0.06
C LEU A 141 12.03 -1.40 -0.98
N LEU A 142 11.75 -1.43 -2.28
CA LEU A 142 12.39 -0.53 -3.27
C LEU A 142 11.61 0.78 -3.37
N GLY A 143 12.29 1.90 -3.10
CA GLY A 143 11.61 3.18 -2.89
C GLY A 143 10.84 3.17 -1.58
N ALA A 144 11.51 2.76 -0.50
CA ALA A 144 10.90 2.52 0.80
C ALA A 144 10.15 3.74 1.38
N GLY A 145 10.48 4.96 0.97
CA GLY A 145 9.78 6.18 1.34
C GLY A 145 9.56 6.28 2.85
N MET A 146 8.35 6.68 3.22
CA MET A 146 7.86 6.70 4.61
C MET A 146 7.20 5.38 5.01
N ASP A 147 7.53 4.24 4.39
CA ASP A 147 7.04 2.93 4.82
C ASP A 147 7.58 2.57 6.22
N ALA A 148 6.69 2.05 7.07
CA ALA A 148 6.94 1.63 8.44
C ALA A 148 6.62 0.14 8.67
N ARG A 149 6.44 -0.68 7.63
CA ARG A 149 6.12 -2.12 7.73
C ARG A 149 7.07 -2.88 8.65
N ALA A 150 8.37 -2.59 8.60
CA ALA A 150 9.38 -3.20 9.48
C ALA A 150 9.14 -2.96 10.98
N TYR A 151 8.32 -1.97 11.33
CA TYR A 151 7.96 -1.60 12.70
C TYR A 151 6.55 -2.03 13.12
N ARG A 152 5.71 -2.50 12.18
CA ARG A 152 4.28 -2.79 12.45
C ARG A 152 3.79 -4.17 11.99
N LEU A 153 4.48 -4.83 11.07
CA LEU A 153 4.08 -6.16 10.58
C LEU A 153 4.79 -7.27 11.36
N SER A 154 4.03 -8.01 12.16
CA SER A 154 4.53 -9.13 12.96
C SER A 154 5.00 -10.32 12.12
N CYS A 155 4.52 -10.47 10.88
CA CYS A 155 4.95 -11.51 9.96
C CYS A 155 6.43 -11.35 9.52
N LEU A 156 7.05 -10.19 9.76
CA LEU A 156 8.45 -9.92 9.42
C LEU A 156 9.45 -10.39 10.48
N LYS A 157 8.99 -10.94 11.60
CA LYS A 157 9.85 -11.32 12.75
C LYS A 157 11.00 -12.28 12.42
N GLU A 158 10.85 -13.08 11.37
CA GLU A 158 11.90 -14.00 10.89
C GLU A 158 12.59 -13.51 9.59
N SER A 159 12.22 -12.33 9.11
CA SER A 159 12.65 -11.79 7.83
C SER A 159 13.68 -10.66 7.99
N LYS A 160 14.70 -10.68 7.15
CA LYS A 160 15.60 -9.54 6.95
C LYS A 160 14.95 -8.54 6.02
N VAL A 161 14.70 -7.32 6.50
CA VAL A 161 14.10 -6.25 5.70
C VAL A 161 15.19 -5.29 5.22
N PHE A 162 15.18 -5.00 3.92
CA PHE A 162 16.03 -4.01 3.29
C PHE A 162 15.17 -2.85 2.81
N GLU A 163 15.45 -1.64 3.28
CA GLU A 163 14.88 -0.40 2.76
C GLU A 163 15.86 0.23 1.78
N VAL A 164 15.51 0.30 0.51
CA VAL A 164 16.35 0.90 -0.54
C VAL A 164 15.72 2.22 -0.96
N ASP A 165 16.41 3.34 -0.74
CA ASP A 165 15.93 4.67 -1.12
C ASP A 165 17.08 5.71 -1.10
N PHE A 166 16.75 6.94 -1.46
CA PHE A 166 17.64 8.09 -1.42
C PHE A 166 18.26 8.27 -0.02
N PRO A 167 19.58 8.55 0.07
CA PRO A 167 20.27 8.72 1.35
C PRO A 167 19.57 9.70 2.29
N LYS A 168 19.17 10.86 1.77
CA LYS A 168 18.50 11.93 2.54
C LYS A 168 17.13 11.50 3.05
N LEU A 169 16.37 10.73 2.25
CA LEU A 169 15.06 10.25 2.64
C LEU A 169 15.18 9.24 3.79
N LEU A 170 16.10 8.28 3.68
CA LEU A 170 16.35 7.28 4.72
C LEU A 170 16.83 7.92 6.03
N GLN A 171 17.72 8.91 5.95
CA GLN A 171 18.20 9.65 7.12
C GLN A 171 17.06 10.39 7.82
N MET A 172 16.23 11.11 7.06
CA MET A 172 15.08 11.84 7.61
C MET A 172 14.05 10.90 8.25
N LYS A 173 13.70 9.81 7.58
CA LYS A 173 12.81 8.78 8.15
C LYS A 173 13.37 8.22 9.44
N ALA A 174 14.66 7.85 9.47
CA ALA A 174 15.29 7.30 10.67
C ALA A 174 15.26 8.29 11.84
N ALA A 175 15.50 9.58 11.59
CA ALA A 175 15.44 10.63 12.60
C ALA A 175 14.03 10.81 13.18
N LEU A 176 13.00 10.85 12.31
CA LEU A 176 11.59 10.93 12.74
C LEU A 176 11.17 9.71 13.57
N LEU A 177 11.54 8.50 13.13
CA LEU A 177 11.27 7.27 13.87
C LEU A 177 11.98 7.24 15.22
N GLN A 178 13.24 7.69 15.28
CA GLN A 178 13.99 7.74 16.54
C GLN A 178 13.32 8.67 17.55
N LEU A 179 12.83 9.83 17.11
CA LEU A 179 12.06 10.72 17.97
C LEU A 179 10.77 10.04 18.46
N ALA A 180 10.10 9.28 17.59
CA ALA A 180 8.84 8.60 17.95
C ALA A 180 9.08 7.50 18.98
N MET A 181 10.12 6.69 18.80
CA MET A 181 10.56 5.67 19.75
C MET A 181 10.98 6.24 21.10
N SER A 182 11.44 7.50 21.14
CA SER A 182 11.90 8.16 22.37
C SER A 182 10.77 8.86 23.12
N SER A 183 9.58 8.98 22.52
CA SER A 183 8.41 9.59 23.16
C SER A 183 7.80 8.62 24.17
N THR A 184 7.66 9.04 25.42
CA THR A 184 7.21 8.17 26.52
C THR A 184 5.70 7.97 26.58
N ASN A 185 4.92 8.75 25.83
CA ASN A 185 3.49 8.92 26.10
C ASN A 185 2.56 8.61 24.92
N GLU A 186 3.05 8.61 23.67
CA GLU A 186 2.18 8.56 22.48
C GLU A 186 2.39 7.35 21.57
N TYR A 187 3.60 6.78 21.56
CA TYR A 187 3.92 5.60 20.79
C TYR A 187 4.20 4.49 21.80
N GLU A 188 3.30 3.50 21.90
CA GLU A 188 3.60 2.26 22.63
C GLU A 188 4.98 1.76 22.22
N LYS A 189 5.76 1.15 23.13
CA LYS A 189 7.17 0.74 22.95
C LYS A 189 7.46 0.31 21.51
N LEU A 190 7.84 1.27 20.68
CA LEU A 190 7.98 1.05 19.25
C LEU A 190 9.31 0.33 19.07
N ALA A 191 9.24 -0.88 18.55
CA ALA A 191 10.40 -1.71 18.27
C ALA A 191 10.37 -2.14 16.81
N VAL A 192 11.53 -2.45 16.27
CA VAL A 192 11.61 -3.12 14.97
C VAL A 192 10.98 -4.51 15.14
N MET A 193 9.92 -4.77 14.38
CA MET A 193 9.24 -6.08 14.35
C MET A 193 9.99 -7.08 13.49
N ALA A 194 10.69 -6.59 12.47
CA ALA A 194 11.51 -7.43 11.60
C ALA A 194 12.71 -8.06 12.33
N LYS A 195 13.19 -9.22 11.85
CA LYS A 195 14.42 -9.87 12.37
C LYS A 195 15.62 -8.92 12.33
N SER A 196 15.73 -8.19 11.22
CA SER A 196 16.70 -7.11 11.06
C SER A 196 16.18 -6.09 10.05
N LEU A 197 16.51 -4.83 10.25
CA LEU A 197 16.22 -3.74 9.32
C LEU A 197 17.52 -3.10 8.84
N VAL A 198 17.77 -3.16 7.53
CA VAL A 198 18.96 -2.60 6.89
C VAL A 198 18.54 -1.51 5.92
N ARG A 199 19.11 -0.31 6.08
CA ARG A 199 18.87 0.83 5.19
C ARG A 199 19.98 0.93 4.17
N VAL A 200 19.62 0.86 2.90
CA VAL A 200 20.54 0.86 1.76
C VAL A 200 20.36 2.17 1.01
N ALA A 201 21.32 3.07 1.18
CA ALA A 201 21.33 4.38 0.52
C ALA A 201 21.68 4.21 -0.97
N ALA A 202 20.65 4.12 -1.81
CA ALA A 202 20.80 3.93 -3.25
C ALA A 202 19.60 4.51 -4.01
N ASP A 203 19.88 5.12 -5.15
CA ASP A 203 18.87 5.47 -6.14
C ASP A 203 18.68 4.30 -7.09
N ILE A 204 17.45 3.77 -7.20
CA ILE A 204 17.16 2.61 -8.06
C ILE A 204 17.28 2.94 -9.57
N ARG A 205 17.48 4.21 -9.91
CA ARG A 205 17.76 4.69 -11.27
C ARG A 205 19.22 4.52 -11.67
N ASP A 206 20.13 4.34 -10.71
CA ASP A 206 21.56 4.19 -10.93
C ASP A 206 21.92 2.71 -11.12
N ASP A 207 22.88 2.38 -11.98
CA ASP A 207 23.22 0.97 -12.28
C ASP A 207 23.80 0.18 -11.09
N ASP A 208 24.23 0.85 -10.01
CA ASP A 208 24.94 0.23 -8.88
C ASP A 208 24.06 -0.10 -7.66
N TRP A 209 22.74 0.17 -7.70
CA TRP A 209 21.85 -0.02 -6.55
C TRP A 209 21.80 -1.47 -6.06
N LEU A 210 21.81 -2.44 -6.98
CA LEU A 210 21.79 -3.86 -6.65
C LEU A 210 23.09 -4.31 -5.96
N GLU A 211 24.23 -3.77 -6.39
CA GLU A 211 25.53 -4.04 -5.78
C GLU A 211 25.63 -3.43 -4.37
N LYS A 212 25.08 -2.22 -4.17
CA LYS A 212 24.95 -1.61 -2.83
C LYS A 212 24.06 -2.46 -1.90
N LEU A 213 22.97 -3.00 -2.44
CA LEU A 213 22.07 -3.91 -1.72
C LEU A 213 22.79 -5.20 -1.31
N LYS A 214 23.50 -5.87 -2.24
CA LYS A 214 24.32 -7.06 -1.94
C LYS A 214 25.39 -6.79 -0.88
N LYS A 215 26.13 -5.68 -0.99
CA LYS A 215 27.15 -5.27 -0.01
C LYS A 215 26.57 -5.02 1.39
N SER A 216 25.28 -4.71 1.46
CA SER A 216 24.54 -4.50 2.70
C SER A 216 23.99 -5.80 3.30
N GLY A 217 24.29 -6.96 2.69
CA GLY A 217 23.98 -8.29 3.21
C GLY A 217 22.76 -8.97 2.58
N TYR A 218 22.22 -8.41 1.50
CA TYR A 218 21.25 -9.12 0.65
C TYR A 218 21.90 -10.28 -0.08
N LEU A 219 21.27 -11.44 -0.04
CA LEU A 219 21.75 -12.68 -0.67
C LEU A 219 20.78 -13.11 -1.79
N PRO A 220 21.19 -13.05 -3.08
CA PRO A 220 20.33 -13.38 -4.23
C PRO A 220 19.75 -14.80 -4.23
N GLU A 221 20.45 -15.75 -3.63
CA GLU A 221 20.06 -17.16 -3.51
C GLU A 221 18.98 -17.42 -2.44
N ARG A 222 18.57 -16.40 -1.65
CA ARG A 222 17.54 -16.54 -0.63
C ARG A 222 16.17 -16.10 -1.11
N ASN A 223 15.14 -16.83 -0.68
CA ASN A 223 13.75 -16.50 -0.98
C ASN A 223 13.45 -15.04 -0.60
N THR A 224 12.95 -14.27 -1.56
CA THR A 224 12.82 -12.82 -1.42
C THR A 224 11.46 -12.32 -1.88
N VAL A 225 10.83 -11.51 -1.03
CA VAL A 225 9.67 -10.68 -1.41
C VAL A 225 10.16 -9.28 -1.78
N TRP A 226 9.97 -8.90 -3.04
CA TRP A 226 10.25 -7.57 -3.56
C TRP A 226 8.98 -6.73 -3.54
N VAL A 227 9.05 -5.54 -2.95
CA VAL A 227 7.91 -4.61 -2.84
C VAL A 227 8.25 -3.32 -3.56
N LEU A 228 7.51 -3.06 -4.63
CA LEU A 228 7.60 -1.85 -5.45
C LEU A 228 6.25 -1.12 -5.36
N GLU A 229 5.95 -0.60 -4.17
CA GLU A 229 4.73 0.17 -3.92
C GLU A 229 4.94 1.63 -4.32
N GLY A 230 4.23 2.06 -5.35
CA GLY A 230 4.12 3.46 -5.73
C GLY A 230 5.37 4.05 -6.37
N ILE A 231 6.23 3.22 -6.96
CA ILE A 231 7.55 3.65 -7.46
C ILE A 231 7.70 3.50 -8.98
N LEU A 232 7.17 2.43 -9.58
CA LEU A 232 7.46 2.05 -10.98
C LEU A 232 7.11 3.16 -11.97
N TYR A 233 5.96 3.80 -11.78
CA TYR A 233 5.46 4.82 -12.70
C TYR A 233 6.25 6.14 -12.67
N TYR A 234 7.17 6.34 -11.72
CA TYR A 234 8.10 7.48 -11.72
C TYR A 234 9.40 7.24 -12.49
N LEU A 235 9.68 5.98 -12.86
CA LEU A 235 10.84 5.60 -13.63
C LEU A 235 10.58 5.81 -15.12
N SER A 236 11.63 6.09 -15.89
CA SER A 236 11.54 5.96 -17.34
C SER A 236 11.26 4.50 -17.73
N HIS A 237 10.76 4.28 -18.95
CA HIS A 237 10.49 2.92 -19.42
C HIS A 237 11.72 2.01 -19.33
N GLN A 238 12.89 2.50 -19.73
CA GLN A 238 14.13 1.73 -19.65
C GLN A 238 14.46 1.34 -18.19
N GLN A 239 14.39 2.29 -17.26
CA GLN A 239 14.68 2.05 -15.84
C GLN A 239 13.69 1.06 -15.21
N ALA A 240 12.39 1.23 -15.46
CA ALA A 240 11.37 0.32 -14.95
C ALA A 240 11.60 -1.11 -15.47
N MET A 241 11.86 -1.25 -16.77
CA MET A 241 12.15 -2.55 -17.37
C MET A 241 13.45 -3.16 -16.85
N GLN A 242 14.50 -2.37 -16.63
CA GLN A 242 15.75 -2.85 -16.01
C GLN A 242 15.50 -3.41 -14.60
N VAL A 243 14.79 -2.67 -13.74
CA VAL A 243 14.43 -3.13 -12.38
C VAL A 243 13.61 -4.43 -12.44
N LEU A 244 12.58 -4.48 -13.28
CA LEU A 244 11.73 -5.67 -13.41
C LEU A 244 12.51 -6.89 -13.93
N ASN A 245 13.40 -6.71 -14.91
CA ASN A 245 14.26 -7.79 -15.41
C ASN A 245 15.24 -8.31 -14.35
N ILE A 246 15.86 -7.42 -13.58
CA ILE A 246 16.75 -7.79 -12.47
C ILE A 246 16.02 -8.67 -11.44
N ILE A 247 14.80 -8.28 -11.07
CA ILE A 247 14.00 -9.04 -10.11
C ILE A 247 13.56 -10.37 -10.71
N ALA A 248 13.06 -10.38 -11.95
CA ALA A 248 12.61 -11.58 -12.62
C ALA A 248 13.73 -12.62 -12.78
N ALA A 249 14.98 -12.19 -13.03
CA ALA A 249 16.14 -13.07 -13.12
C ALA A 249 16.39 -13.88 -11.83
N ASN A 250 15.99 -13.38 -10.65
CA ASN A 250 16.12 -14.11 -9.40
C ASN A 250 15.18 -15.33 -9.30
N CYS A 251 14.12 -15.38 -10.12
CA CYS A 251 13.25 -16.56 -10.21
C CYS A 251 14.02 -17.81 -10.64
N ASN A 252 15.14 -17.66 -11.36
CA ASN A 252 16.01 -18.77 -11.75
C ASN A 252 16.93 -19.26 -10.62
N LEU A 253 17.04 -18.51 -9.53
CA LEU A 253 17.95 -18.81 -8.42
C LEU A 253 17.21 -19.26 -7.15
N THR A 254 16.03 -18.68 -6.90
CA THR A 254 15.33 -18.84 -5.63
C THR A 254 13.84 -18.53 -5.77
N HIS A 255 13.03 -18.91 -4.79
CA HIS A 255 11.62 -18.54 -4.80
C HIS A 255 11.50 -17.02 -4.60
N THR A 256 11.09 -16.34 -5.66
CA THR A 256 10.99 -14.88 -5.73
C THR A 256 9.53 -14.49 -5.87
N VAL A 257 9.12 -13.52 -5.06
CA VAL A 257 7.79 -12.89 -5.16
C VAL A 257 7.99 -11.40 -5.42
N LEU A 258 7.38 -10.88 -6.48
CA LEU A 258 7.24 -9.46 -6.78
C LEU A 258 5.83 -9.00 -6.39
N LEU A 259 5.75 -7.98 -5.55
CA LEU A 259 4.55 -7.22 -5.26
C LEU A 259 4.76 -5.81 -5.81
N ALA A 260 3.92 -5.37 -6.72
CA ALA A 260 4.06 -4.07 -7.37
C ALA A 260 2.70 -3.46 -7.70
N ASP A 261 2.66 -2.13 -7.82
CA ASP A 261 1.54 -1.44 -8.41
C ASP A 261 1.89 -0.80 -9.76
N PHE A 262 0.96 -0.88 -10.71
CA PHE A 262 1.12 -0.34 -12.06
C PHE A 262 0.01 0.66 -12.33
N MET A 263 0.38 1.78 -12.94
CA MET A 263 -0.58 2.71 -13.53
C MET A 263 -0.80 2.35 -14.99
N ASN A 264 -2.02 2.53 -15.48
CA ASN A 264 -2.35 2.38 -16.90
C ASN A 264 -2.00 3.65 -17.69
N LYS A 265 -2.07 3.59 -19.02
CA LYS A 265 -1.68 4.73 -19.90
C LYS A 265 -2.46 6.01 -19.59
N SER A 266 -3.75 5.91 -19.32
CA SER A 266 -4.59 7.08 -19.02
C SER A 266 -4.09 7.88 -17.81
N SER A 267 -3.50 7.22 -16.81
CA SER A 267 -2.94 7.89 -15.63
C SER A 267 -1.75 8.81 -15.93
N THR A 268 -1.03 8.59 -17.04
CA THR A 268 0.10 9.47 -17.44
C THR A 268 -0.39 10.75 -18.12
N THR A 269 -1.66 10.78 -18.56
CA THR A 269 -2.26 11.93 -19.24
C THR A 269 -2.90 12.95 -18.29
N LEU A 270 -2.96 12.63 -16.99
CA LEU A 270 -3.51 13.53 -15.98
C LEU A 270 -2.69 14.83 -15.91
N SER A 271 -3.38 15.96 -15.74
CA SER A 271 -2.72 17.24 -15.51
C SER A 271 -1.81 17.15 -14.28
N GLN A 272 -0.56 17.60 -14.41
CA GLN A 272 0.47 17.54 -13.36
C GLN A 272 0.97 16.13 -13.02
N SER A 273 0.70 15.13 -13.86
CA SER A 273 1.32 13.82 -13.72
C SER A 273 2.81 13.89 -14.04
N ASN A 274 3.64 13.33 -13.15
CA ASN A 274 5.06 13.09 -13.38
C ASN A 274 5.33 11.61 -13.71
N PHE A 275 4.31 10.87 -14.15
CA PHE A 275 4.43 9.46 -14.45
C PHE A 275 5.04 9.25 -15.83
N GLN A 276 6.14 8.50 -15.87
CA GLN A 276 6.94 8.23 -17.06
C GLN A 276 6.80 6.79 -17.56
N PHE A 277 6.34 5.89 -16.69
CA PHE A 277 6.09 4.49 -17.02
C PHE A 277 4.65 4.10 -16.73
N TYR A 278 4.12 3.21 -17.56
CA TYR A 278 2.79 2.64 -17.41
C TYR A 278 2.76 1.23 -18.00
N SER A 279 1.77 0.44 -17.59
CA SER A 279 1.38 -0.79 -18.26
C SER A 279 -0.13 -0.97 -18.18
N ASP A 280 -0.77 -1.13 -19.33
CA ASP A 280 -2.19 -1.47 -19.38
C ASP A 280 -2.45 -2.96 -19.05
N TRP A 281 -1.42 -3.80 -19.21
CA TRP A 281 -1.47 -5.26 -19.12
C TRP A 281 -0.24 -5.83 -18.38
N PRO A 282 -0.03 -5.49 -17.10
CA PRO A 282 1.14 -6.00 -16.37
C PRO A 282 1.06 -7.53 -16.17
N ASP A 283 -0.14 -8.11 -16.22
CA ASP A 283 -0.41 -9.55 -16.28
C ASP A 283 0.06 -10.25 -17.56
N HIS A 284 0.34 -9.50 -18.64
CA HIS A 284 1.03 -10.02 -19.83
C HIS A 284 2.51 -9.65 -19.83
N LEU A 285 2.86 -8.48 -19.28
CA LEU A 285 4.24 -8.01 -19.17
C LEU A 285 5.08 -8.94 -18.29
N LEU A 286 4.63 -9.23 -17.07
CA LEU A 286 5.45 -9.96 -16.10
C LEU A 286 5.76 -11.40 -16.53
N PRO A 287 4.83 -12.17 -17.13
CA PRO A 287 5.19 -13.48 -17.69
C PRO A 287 6.26 -13.40 -18.78
N SER A 288 6.24 -12.36 -19.61
CA SER A 288 7.27 -12.16 -20.65
C SER A 288 8.69 -11.93 -20.09
N LEU A 289 8.80 -11.58 -18.80
CA LEU A 289 10.07 -11.40 -18.10
C LEU A 289 10.54 -12.64 -17.34
N GLY A 290 9.71 -13.70 -17.26
CA GLY A 290 10.07 -14.96 -16.60
C GLY A 290 9.30 -15.28 -15.30
N PHE A 291 8.31 -14.48 -14.90
CA PHE A 291 7.42 -14.85 -13.79
C PHE A 291 6.41 -15.92 -14.23
N SER A 292 6.23 -16.98 -13.43
CA SER A 292 5.38 -18.13 -13.79
C SER A 292 3.95 -18.08 -13.22
N ASP A 293 3.74 -17.46 -12.05
CA ASP A 293 2.40 -17.16 -11.51
C ASP A 293 2.22 -15.65 -11.40
N VAL A 294 1.23 -15.09 -12.09
CA VAL A 294 0.93 -13.65 -12.08
C VAL A 294 -0.55 -13.43 -11.82
N LYS A 295 -0.85 -12.65 -10.78
CA LYS A 295 -2.20 -12.27 -10.37
C LYS A 295 -2.31 -10.75 -10.36
N LEU A 296 -3.28 -10.26 -11.12
CA LEU A 296 -3.65 -8.85 -11.16
C LEU A 296 -4.96 -8.64 -10.41
N SER A 297 -4.96 -7.62 -9.55
CA SER A 297 -6.14 -7.10 -8.88
C SER A 297 -6.31 -5.62 -9.20
N GLN A 298 -7.55 -5.16 -9.15
CA GLN A 298 -7.94 -3.76 -9.13
C GLN A 298 -8.64 -3.45 -7.82
N ILE A 299 -8.57 -2.18 -7.40
CA ILE A 299 -9.32 -1.70 -6.26
C ILE A 299 -10.81 -2.02 -6.44
N GLY A 300 -11.41 -2.71 -5.48
CA GLY A 300 -12.76 -3.25 -5.51
C GLY A 300 -12.90 -4.72 -5.92
N ASP A 301 -11.82 -5.37 -6.33
CA ASP A 301 -11.79 -6.84 -6.48
C ASP A 301 -11.93 -7.53 -5.12
N PRO A 302 -12.38 -8.81 -5.08
CA PRO A 302 -12.59 -9.55 -3.82
C PRO A 302 -11.37 -9.59 -2.89
N ASP A 303 -10.14 -9.50 -3.43
CA ASP A 303 -8.91 -9.46 -2.63
C ASP A 303 -8.34 -8.04 -2.45
N ALA A 304 -9.00 -7.01 -3.01
CA ALA A 304 -8.55 -5.62 -3.02
C ALA A 304 -9.71 -4.64 -2.76
N HIS A 305 -10.67 -5.00 -1.90
CA HIS A 305 -11.77 -4.10 -1.50
C HIS A 305 -11.80 -3.79 0.00
N PHE A 306 -11.42 -4.75 0.87
CA PHE A 306 -11.35 -4.62 2.33
C PHE A 306 -12.63 -4.07 3.00
N GLY A 307 -13.77 -4.25 2.34
CA GLY A 307 -15.05 -3.72 2.77
C GLY A 307 -15.31 -2.26 2.42
N PHE A 308 -14.39 -1.50 1.82
CA PHE A 308 -14.53 -0.04 1.66
C PHE A 308 -15.30 0.41 0.40
N MET A 309 -15.76 -0.53 -0.42
CA MET A 309 -16.48 -0.25 -1.67
C MET A 309 -17.98 -0.41 -1.49
N HIS A 310 -18.58 0.42 -0.64
CA HIS A 310 -20.01 0.31 -0.29
C HIS A 310 -20.96 0.82 -1.39
N ASP A 311 -20.58 1.89 -2.10
CA ASP A 311 -21.40 2.45 -3.17
C ASP A 311 -21.13 1.72 -4.50
N PRO A 312 -22.13 1.12 -5.17
CA PRO A 312 -21.94 0.40 -6.44
C PRO A 312 -21.60 1.32 -7.63
N PHE A 313 -21.71 2.63 -7.45
CA PHE A 313 -21.39 3.70 -8.42
C PHE A 313 -20.13 4.50 -8.04
N ASN A 314 -19.37 4.09 -7.03
CA ASN A 314 -18.06 4.67 -6.73
C ASN A 314 -17.11 4.57 -7.94
N LEU A 315 -16.07 5.41 -7.96
CA LEU A 315 -15.10 5.49 -9.06
C LEU A 315 -14.55 4.11 -9.46
N PHE A 316 -14.09 3.31 -8.51
CA PHE A 316 -13.43 2.03 -8.75
C PHE A 316 -14.38 0.98 -9.32
N ASN A 317 -15.61 0.91 -8.82
CA ASN A 317 -16.64 0.04 -9.36
C ASN A 317 -17.05 0.43 -10.78
N ARG A 318 -17.12 1.72 -11.11
CA ARG A 318 -17.32 2.16 -12.50
C ARG A 318 -16.17 1.73 -13.40
N LEU A 319 -14.92 1.93 -12.96
CA LEU A 319 -13.73 1.55 -13.74
C LEU A 319 -13.64 0.04 -13.99
N ARG A 320 -13.97 -0.79 -12.98
CA ARG A 320 -14.02 -2.26 -13.09
C ARG A 320 -15.08 -2.77 -14.06
N LYS A 321 -16.20 -2.04 -14.22
CA LYS A 321 -17.26 -2.39 -15.18
C LYS A 321 -16.87 -2.10 -16.64
N LEU A 322 -15.84 -1.28 -16.86
CA LEU A 322 -15.35 -0.93 -18.19
C LEU A 322 -14.20 -1.86 -18.60
N PRO A 323 -14.17 -2.38 -19.84
CA PRO A 323 -13.03 -3.10 -20.36
C PRO A 323 -11.73 -2.29 -20.21
N ARG A 324 -10.61 -2.95 -19.89
CA ARG A 324 -9.30 -2.29 -19.71
C ARG A 324 -8.81 -1.56 -20.97
N SER A 325 -9.25 -1.98 -22.15
CA SER A 325 -8.98 -1.30 -23.43
C SER A 325 -9.65 0.08 -23.54
N ILE A 326 -10.65 0.38 -22.72
CA ILE A 326 -11.31 1.70 -22.68
C ILE A 326 -10.44 2.67 -21.87
N GLN A 327 -9.90 3.67 -22.57
CA GLN A 327 -9.01 4.69 -22.02
C GLN A 327 -9.74 5.95 -21.53
N THR A 328 -10.94 6.21 -22.04
CA THR A 328 -11.79 7.36 -21.68
C THR A 328 -13.18 6.87 -21.34
N ASN A 329 -13.74 7.35 -20.24
CA ASN A 329 -15.03 6.92 -19.76
C ASN A 329 -16.13 7.46 -20.69
N PRO A 330 -17.02 6.60 -21.22
CA PRO A 330 -18.07 7.03 -22.13
C PRO A 330 -19.11 7.97 -21.50
N ASP A 331 -19.29 7.92 -20.17
CA ASP A 331 -20.34 8.66 -19.48
C ASP A 331 -19.94 10.12 -19.17
N ASP A 332 -18.66 10.34 -18.83
CA ASP A 332 -18.18 11.65 -18.36
C ASP A 332 -16.96 12.18 -19.12
N ASN A 333 -16.51 11.45 -20.15
CA ASN A 333 -15.37 11.77 -21.01
C ASN A 333 -14.03 11.98 -20.25
N LYS A 334 -13.93 11.49 -19.00
CA LYS A 334 -12.69 11.56 -18.23
C LYS A 334 -11.78 10.37 -18.52
N PRO A 335 -10.45 10.53 -18.45
CA PRO A 335 -9.53 9.39 -18.59
C PRO A 335 -9.81 8.30 -17.55
N CYS A 336 -9.89 7.05 -17.99
CA CYS A 336 -10.03 5.88 -17.13
C CYS A 336 -8.68 5.53 -16.49
N CYS A 337 -8.33 6.26 -15.44
CA CYS A 337 -7.10 6.05 -14.68
C CYS A 337 -7.25 4.84 -13.75
N ARG A 338 -6.39 3.84 -13.92
CA ARG A 338 -6.43 2.58 -13.17
C ARG A 338 -5.11 2.38 -12.45
N LEU A 339 -5.23 1.87 -11.23
CA LEU A 339 -4.14 1.28 -10.46
C LEU A 339 -4.35 -0.23 -10.43
N TYR A 340 -3.38 -0.96 -10.96
CA TYR A 340 -3.32 -2.41 -10.88
C TYR A 340 -2.39 -2.81 -9.74
N LEU A 341 -2.87 -3.67 -8.84
CA LEU A 341 -2.09 -4.30 -7.79
C LEU A 341 -1.70 -5.68 -8.28
N VAL A 342 -0.40 -5.97 -8.37
CA VAL A 342 0.10 -7.16 -9.05
C VAL A 342 1.00 -7.94 -8.13
N SER A 343 0.69 -9.23 -7.99
CA SER A 343 1.56 -10.22 -7.36
C SER A 343 2.06 -11.14 -8.46
N ALA A 344 3.37 -11.25 -8.60
CA ALA A 344 4.02 -12.17 -9.52
C ALA A 344 5.03 -13.02 -8.75
N SER A 345 5.21 -14.27 -9.14
CA SER A 345 6.19 -15.15 -8.50
C SER A 345 6.81 -16.14 -9.49
N GLY A 346 7.97 -16.65 -9.11
CA GLY A 346 8.68 -17.69 -9.83
C GLY A 346 9.68 -18.36 -8.90
N SER A 347 10.05 -19.59 -9.24
CA SER A 347 11.05 -20.39 -8.54
C SER A 347 11.85 -21.18 -9.56
N PRO A 348 13.07 -21.62 -9.24
CA PRO A 348 13.84 -22.47 -10.13
C PRO A 348 13.02 -23.70 -10.48
N ASP A 349 13.07 -24.13 -11.74
CA ASP A 349 12.49 -25.41 -12.13
C ASP A 349 13.10 -26.50 -11.24
N GLN A 350 12.25 -27.21 -10.49
CA GLN A 350 12.66 -28.44 -9.85
C GLN A 350 12.82 -29.47 -10.99
N THR A 351 13.98 -29.51 -11.63
CA THR A 351 14.37 -30.70 -12.38
C THR A 351 14.40 -31.83 -11.36
N ILE A 352 13.37 -32.68 -11.44
CA ILE A 352 13.32 -33.97 -10.78
C ILE A 352 14.44 -34.79 -11.45
N ASP A 353 15.61 -34.78 -10.84
CA ASP A 353 16.68 -35.75 -11.16
C ASP A 353 16.27 -37.16 -10.70
#